data_AF-A0A2M8F205-F1
#
_entry.id   AF-A0A2M8F205-F1
#
_cell.length_a   1.000
_cell.length_b   1.000
_cell.length_c   1.000
_cell.angle_alpha   90.00
_cell.angle_beta   90.00
_cell.angle_gamma   90.00
#
_symmetry.space_group_name_H-M   'P 1'
#
loop_
_entity.id
_entity.type
_entity.pdbx_description
1 polymer ?
#
loop_
_entity_poly.entity_id
_entity_poly.type
_entity_poly.pdbx_seq_one_letter_code
_entity_poly.pdbx_strand_id
1 'polypeptide(L)' 'MLSDRTFDYDYLEKIKSESLTPYDKKKVVKKLELEMRKQAEELNFEMAIKIRDKVKDIKN' A
#
# COMPACT_ATOMS: atom_id res chain seq x y z
N MET A 1 -20.75 1.69 -7.67
CA MET A 1 -19.31 1.93 -7.92
C MET A 1 -18.61 2.03 -6.58
N LEU A 2 -17.89 0.98 -6.18
CA LEU A 2 -17.08 1.00 -4.95
C LEU A 2 -15.77 1.72 -5.30
N SER A 3 -15.66 2.96 -4.85
CA SER A 3 -14.54 3.90 -5.00
C SER A 3 -13.24 3.28 -5.52
N ASP A 4 -12.87 3.61 -6.77
CA ASP A 4 -11.49 3.59 -7.21
C ASP A 4 -10.72 4.59 -6.35
N ARG A 5 -10.21 4.14 -5.20
CA ARG A 5 -9.18 4.90 -4.50
C ARG A 5 -7.91 4.72 -5.33
N THR A 6 -7.48 5.80 -5.96
CA THR A 6 -6.16 5.90 -6.55
C THR A 6 -5.14 5.67 -5.44
N PHE A 7 -4.30 4.65 -5.59
CA PHE A 7 -3.13 4.49 -4.75
C PHE A 7 -2.09 5.50 -5.23
N ASP A 8 -2.10 6.68 -4.61
CA ASP A 8 -1.12 7.74 -4.84
C ASP A 8 -0.18 7.89 -3.63
N TYR A 9 0.79 8.79 -3.74
CA TYR A 9 1.75 9.06 -2.67
C TYR A 9 1.07 9.56 -1.39
N ASP A 10 0.08 10.44 -1.55
CA ASP A 10 -0.75 10.97 -0.48
C ASP A 10 -1.43 9.87 0.34
N TYR A 11 -1.97 8.85 -0.35
CA TYR A 11 -2.59 7.71 0.30
C TYR A 11 -1.58 6.94 1.15
N LEU A 12 -0.37 6.67 0.62
CA LEU A 12 0.67 5.95 1.35
C LEU A 12 1.11 6.69 2.62
N GLU A 13 1.27 8.01 2.55
CA GLU A 13 1.66 8.84 3.70
C GLU A 13 0.57 8.91 4.77
N LYS A 14 -0.71 8.89 4.37
CA LYS A 14 -1.85 8.94 5.30
C LYS A 14 -2.08 7.61 6.05
N ILE A 15 -1.43 6.50 5.65
CA ILE A 15 -1.52 5.24 6.39
C ILE A 15 -0.72 5.35 7.70
N LYS A 16 -1.45 5.54 8.81
CA LYS A 16 -0.90 5.52 10.16
C LYS A 16 -0.88 4.08 10.70
N SER A 17 0.25 3.42 10.55
CA SER A 17 0.49 2.01 10.92
C SER A 17 0.09 1.69 12.37
N GLU A 18 0.28 2.65 13.27
CA GLU A 18 -0.02 2.55 14.71
C GLU A 18 -1.52 2.55 15.04
N SER A 19 -2.34 3.14 14.18
CA SER A 19 -3.81 3.24 14.40
C SER A 19 -4.60 2.04 13.87
N LEU A 20 -3.93 1.05 13.28
CA LEU A 20 -4.56 -0.09 12.64
C LEU A 20 -4.64 -1.29 13.60
N THR A 21 -5.80 -1.93 13.66
CA THR A 21 -5.92 -3.25 14.31
C THR A 21 -5.10 -4.30 13.54
N PRO A 22 -4.75 -5.46 14.15
CA PRO A 22 -4.09 -6.55 13.42
C PRO A 22 -4.85 -7.00 12.17
N TYR A 23 -6.18 -6.96 12.20
CA TYR A 23 -7.02 -7.26 11.04
C TYR A 23 -6.87 -6.20 9.94
N ASP A 24 -6.91 -4.92 10.30
CA ASP A 24 -6.75 -3.83 9.35
C ASP A 24 -5.36 -3.82 8.71
N LYS A 25 -4.31 -4.07 9.50
CA LYS A 25 -2.93 -4.25 8.99
C LYS A 25 -2.89 -5.31 7.89
N LYS A 26 -3.45 -6.51 8.14
CA LYS A 26 -3.51 -7.60 7.14
C LYS A 26 -4.25 -7.16 5.87
N LYS A 27 -5.38 -6.46 6.01
CA LYS A 27 -6.18 -5.99 4.88
C LYS A 27 -5.46 -4.93 4.05
N VAL A 28 -4.79 -3.97 4.70
CA VAL A 28 -4.02 -2.91 4.05
C VAL A 28 -2.80 -3.48 3.34
N VAL A 29 -2.03 -4.35 4.01
CA VAL A 29 -0.87 -5.04 3.42
C VAL A 29 -1.27 -5.78 2.15
N LYS A 30 -2.34 -6.58 2.18
CA LYS A 30 -2.78 -7.35 1.01
C LYS A 30 -3.13 -6.45 -0.18
N LYS A 31 -3.73 -5.27 0.07
CA LYS A 31 -4.05 -4.31 -0.99
C LYS A 31 -2.79 -3.65 -1.55
N LEU A 32 -1.85 -3.26 -0.68
CA LEU A 32 -0.58 -2.68 -1.09
C LEU A 32 0.27 -3.68 -1.88
N GLU A 33 0.31 -4.95 -1.48
CA GLU A 33 1.03 -5.99 -2.24
C GLU A 33 0.46 -6.20 -3.65
N LEU A 34 -0.87 -6.15 -3.79
CA LEU A 34 -1.54 -6.22 -5.09
C LEU A 34 -1.18 -5.01 -5.97
N GLU A 35 -1.25 -3.81 -5.40
CA GLU A 35 -0.92 -2.57 -6.11
C GLU A 35 0.56 -2.52 -6.49
N MET A 36 1.47 -2.93 -5.59
CA MET A 36 2.91 -3.02 -5.86
C MET A 36 3.18 -3.88 -7.10
N ARG A 37 2.52 -5.03 -7.22
CA ARG A 37 2.66 -5.92 -8.38
C ARG A 37 2.16 -5.22 -9.64
N LYS A 38 0.99 -4.59 -9.60
CA LYS A 38 0.45 -3.82 -10.72
C LYS A 38 1.41 -2.71 -11.18
N GLN A 39 1.93 -1.92 -10.24
CA GLN A 39 2.88 -0.85 -10.55
C GLN A 39 4.18 -1.40 -11.17
N ALA A 40 4.65 -2.56 -10.72
CA ALA A 40 5.81 -3.22 -11.33
C ALA A 40 5.53 -3.76 -12.74
N GLU A 41 4.35 -4.34 -12.98
CA GLU A 41 3.89 -4.79 -14.30
C GLU A 41 3.77 -3.62 -15.28
N GLU A 42 3.39 -2.44 -14.79
CA GLU A 42 3.31 -1.17 -15.54
C GLU A 42 4.66 -0.43 -15.64
N LEU A 43 5.77 -1.04 -15.19
CA LEU A 43 7.13 -0.46 -15.17
C LEU A 43 7.26 0.81 -14.29
N ASN A 44 6.31 1.08 -13.40
CA ASN A 44 6.37 2.14 -12.41
C ASN A 44 7.13 1.67 -11.15
N PHE A 45 8.44 1.49 -11.29
CA PHE A 45 9.28 0.94 -10.22
C PHE A 45 9.41 1.86 -9.01
N GLU A 46 9.39 3.18 -9.19
CA GLU A 46 9.47 4.13 -8.07
C GLU A 46 8.29 3.94 -7.12
N MET A 47 7.08 3.87 -7.67
CA MET A 47 5.88 3.64 -6.87
C MET A 47 5.89 2.24 -6.24
N ALA A 48 6.28 1.20 -7.01
CA ALA A 48 6.39 -0.15 -6.47
C ALA A 48 7.38 -0.23 -5.28
N ILE A 49 8.52 0.45 -5.37
CA ILE A 49 9.52 0.52 -4.28
C ILE A 49 8.94 1.23 -3.05
N LYS A 50 8.26 2.36 -3.21
CA LYS A 50 7.61 3.06 -2.09
C LYS A 50 6.54 2.21 -1.43
N ILE A 51 5.71 1.51 -2.22
CA ILE A 51 4.70 0.59 -1.69
C ILE A 51 5.38 -0.55 -0.90
N ARG A 52 6.45 -1.14 -1.43
CA ARG A 52 7.25 -2.19 -0.74
C ARG A 52 7.72 -1.71 0.63
N ASP A 53 8.29 -0.51 0.70
CA ASP A 53 8.83 0.04 1.93
C ASP A 53 7.72 0.34 2.94
N LYS A 54 6.56 0.81 2.46
CA LYS A 54 5.38 0.97 3.31
C LYS A 54 4.81 -0.36 3.84
N VAL A 55 4.83 -1.42 3.03
CA VAL A 55 4.43 -2.76 3.46
C VAL A 55 5.35 -3.28 4.58
N LYS A 56 6.67 -3.04 4.47
CA LYS A 56 7.63 -3.39 5.52
C LYS A 56 7.37 -2.61 6.81
N ASP A 57 7.15 -1.30 6.70
CA ASP A 57 6.79 -0.43 7.84
C ASP A 57 5.56 -0.94 8.61
N ILE A 58 4.50 -1.36 7.90
CA ILE A 58 3.26 -1.83 8.55
C ILE A 58 3.44 -3.21 9.22
N LYS A 59 4.33 -4.05 8.68
CA LYS A 59 4.60 -5.42 9.18
C LYS A 59 5.52 -5.45 10.40
N ASN A 60 6.34 -4.41 10.58
CA ASN A 60 7.13 -4.21 11.80
C ASN A 60 6.23 -3.81 12.99
#